data_AF-A0A285QAW0-F1
#
_entry.id   AF-A0A285QAW0-F1
#
_cell.length_a   1.000
_cell.length_b   1.000
_cell.length_c   1.000
_cell.angle_alpha   90.00
_cell.angle_beta   90.00
_cell.angle_gamma   90.00
#
_symmetry.space_group_name_H-M   'P 1'
#
loop_
_entity.id
_entity.type
_entity.pdbx_description
1 polymer ?
#
loop_
_entity_poly.entity_id
_entity_poly.type
_entity_poly.pdbx_seq_one_letter_code
_entity_poly.pdbx_strand_id
1 'polypeptide(L)'
;MLRRHADPSPHPTLGHCPIAYVSTALWAELTALAIAPSAAEATATALLRTLAAQAVDAALAPGNERAPRNDLYVTDPAHIGPNRRAVWFQRHGPHGPITAAFAP
;
A
#
# COMPACT_ATOMS: atom_id res chain seq x y z
N MET A 1 3.06 14.45 0.75
CA MET A 1 2.17 14.73 -0.40
C MET A 1 1.68 13.41 -0.99
N LEU A 2 0.47 13.37 -1.54
CA LEU A 2 -0.10 12.19 -2.18
C LEU A 2 -0.06 12.35 -3.70
N ARG A 3 0.37 11.30 -4.40
CA ARG A 3 0.34 11.19 -5.86
C ARG A 3 -0.82 10.28 -6.25
N ARG A 4 -1.58 10.64 -7.30
CA ARG A 4 -2.56 9.74 -7.91
C ARG A 4 -1.82 8.56 -8.56
N HIS A 5 -2.20 7.36 -8.18
CA HIS A 5 -1.70 6.12 -8.76
C HIS A 5 -2.80 5.52 -9.63
N ALA A 6 -2.47 5.27 -10.88
CA ALA A 6 -3.38 4.64 -11.82
C ALA A 6 -3.23 3.12 -11.69
N ASP A 7 -3.62 2.55 -10.54
CA ASP A 7 -3.80 1.11 -10.45
C ASP A 7 -5.17 0.76 -11.08
N PRO A 8 -5.21 0.12 -12.26
CA PRO A 8 -6.47 -0.22 -12.90
C PRO A 8 -7.12 -1.46 -12.26
N SER A 9 -6.42 -2.18 -11.38
CA SER A 9 -6.84 -3.48 -10.90
C SER A 9 -7.30 -3.45 -9.44
N PRO A 10 -8.60 -3.64 -9.15
CA PRO A 10 -9.05 -3.86 -7.79
C PRO A 10 -8.37 -5.09 -7.18
N HIS A 11 -7.93 -4.98 -5.92
CA HIS A 11 -7.20 -6.05 -5.24
C HIS A 11 -8.12 -6.80 -4.26
N PRO A 12 -8.21 -8.15 -4.30
CA PRO A 12 -9.13 -8.91 -3.45
C PRO A 12 -8.86 -8.71 -1.95
N THR A 13 -7.59 -8.74 -1.54
CA THR A 13 -7.16 -8.44 -0.16
C THR A 13 -7.49 -7.01 0.28
N LEU A 14 -7.69 -6.09 -0.67
CA LEU A 14 -8.11 -4.72 -0.39
C LEU A 14 -9.64 -4.52 -0.49
N GLY A 15 -10.43 -5.59 -0.34
CA GLY A 15 -11.89 -5.54 -0.46
C GLY A 15 -12.35 -5.15 -1.86
N HIS A 16 -11.62 -5.56 -2.90
CA HIS A 16 -11.84 -5.21 -4.31
C HIS A 16 -11.78 -3.71 -4.61
N CYS A 17 -11.00 -2.94 -3.85
CA CYS A 17 -10.73 -1.54 -4.14
C CYS A 17 -9.32 -1.35 -4.74
N PRO A 18 -9.13 -0.34 -5.62
CA PRO A 18 -7.82 -0.04 -6.20
C PRO A 18 -6.96 0.81 -5.26
N ILE A 19 -5.64 0.73 -5.42
CA ILE A 19 -4.68 1.67 -4.84
C ILE A 19 -4.72 2.94 -5.69
N ALA A 20 -5.49 3.94 -5.26
CA ALA A 20 -5.70 5.17 -6.03
C ALA A 20 -4.66 6.25 -5.73
N TYR A 21 -4.00 6.17 -4.57
CA TYR A 21 -3.02 7.16 -4.14
C TYR A 21 -1.81 6.51 -3.50
N VAL A 22 -0.64 7.10 -3.71
CA VAL A 22 0.63 6.69 -3.08
C VAL A 22 1.34 7.93 -2.57
N SER A 23 1.88 7.90 -1.35
CA SER A 23 2.68 9.00 -0.83
C SER A 23 3.94 9.21 -1.69
N THR A 24 4.37 10.47 -1.87
CA THR A 24 5.57 10.80 -2.67
C THR A 24 6.83 10.11 -2.15
N ALA A 25 6.97 9.99 -0.83
CA ALA A 25 8.11 9.32 -0.19
C ALA A 25 8.13 7.81 -0.49
N LEU A 26 6.99 7.13 -0.35
CA LEU A 26 6.90 5.71 -0.68
C LEU A 26 7.17 5.47 -2.16
N TRP A 27 6.60 6.30 -3.03
CA TRP A 27 6.79 6.18 -4.47
C TRP A 27 8.26 6.29 -4.86
N ALA A 28 8.97 7.31 -4.34
CA ALA A 28 10.39 7.53 -4.64
C ALA A 28 11.24 6.30 -4.30
N GLU A 29 11.06 5.74 -3.09
CA GLU A 29 11.81 4.58 -2.62
C GLU A 29 11.51 3.32 -3.45
N LEU A 30 10.25 3.08 -3.80
CA LEU A 30 9.87 1.95 -4.64
C LEU A 30 10.43 2.07 -6.06
N THR A 31 10.42 3.27 -6.64
CA THR A 31 10.98 3.50 -7.98
C THR A 31 12.51 3.41 -7.98
N ALA A 32 13.18 3.73 -6.88
CA ALA A 32 14.63 3.63 -6.74
C ALA A 32 15.13 2.18 -6.75
N LEU A 33 14.24 1.20 -6.50
CA LEU A 33 14.56 -0.23 -6.58
C LEU A 33 14.63 -0.75 -8.03
N ALA A 34 14.17 0.02 -9.01
CA ALA A 34 14.22 -0.41 -10.40
C ALA A 34 15.65 -0.34 -10.96
N ILE A 35 16.04 -1.40 -11.67
CA ILE A 35 17.37 -1.50 -12.30
C ILE A 35 17.55 -0.43 -13.39
N ALA A 36 16.46 -0.05 -14.07
CA ALA A 36 16.46 0.96 -15.12
C ALA A 36 15.31 1.96 -14.94
N PRO A 37 15.48 3.25 -15.30
CA PRO A 37 14.44 4.26 -15.15
C PRO A 37 13.13 3.93 -15.88
N SER A 38 13.22 3.29 -17.05
CA SER A 38 12.05 2.87 -17.84
C SER A 38 11.21 1.78 -17.15
N ALA A 39 11.77 1.05 -16.20
CA ALA A 39 11.06 0.02 -15.43
C ALA A 39 10.49 0.53 -14.11
N ALA A 40 10.83 1.76 -13.68
CA ALA A 40 10.52 2.29 -12.36
C ALA A 40 9.04 2.18 -11.96
N GLU A 41 8.14 2.58 -12.85
CA GLU A 41 6.70 2.54 -12.59
C GLU A 41 6.15 1.12 -12.51
N ALA A 42 6.58 0.23 -13.41
CA ALA A 42 6.18 -1.18 -13.39
C ALA A 42 6.69 -1.88 -12.12
N THR A 43 7.95 -1.63 -11.74
CA THR A 43 8.54 -2.15 -10.49
C THR A 43 7.78 -1.65 -9.27
N ALA A 44 7.53 -0.34 -9.17
CA ALA A 44 6.79 0.22 -8.04
C ALA A 44 5.38 -0.37 -7.93
N THR A 45 4.68 -0.52 -9.06
CA THR A 45 3.33 -1.09 -9.12
C THR A 45 3.33 -2.57 -8.71
N ALA A 46 4.26 -3.37 -9.23
CA ALA A 46 4.38 -4.78 -8.87
C ALA A 46 4.65 -4.95 -7.37
N LEU A 47 5.57 -4.17 -6.81
CA LEU A 47 5.89 -4.20 -5.38
C LEU A 47 4.69 -3.77 -4.52
N LEU A 48 3.98 -2.71 -4.88
CA LEU A 48 2.77 -2.29 -4.17
C LEU A 48 1.72 -3.40 -4.13
N ARG A 49 1.54 -4.12 -5.24
CA ARG A 49 0.60 -5.25 -5.30
C ARG A 49 1.06 -6.43 -4.46
N THR A 50 2.35 -6.76 -4.46
CA THR A 50 2.90 -7.79 -3.57
C THR A 50 2.68 -7.44 -2.10
N LEU A 51 2.92 -6.18 -1.72
CA LEU A 51 2.67 -5.70 -0.35
C LEU A 51 1.18 -5.70 0.00
N ALA A 52 0.31 -5.29 -0.92
CA ALA A 52 -1.14 -5.31 -0.74
C ALA A 52 -1.69 -6.72 -0.55
N ALA A 53 -1.07 -7.75 -1.16
CA ALA A 53 -1.44 -9.14 -0.95
C ALA A 53 -1.18 -9.63 0.48
N GLN A 54 -0.29 -8.97 1.22
CA GLN A 54 0.03 -9.25 2.62
C GLN A 54 -0.73 -8.34 3.59
N ALA A 55 -1.57 -7.42 3.10
CA ALA A 55 -2.38 -6.57 3.96
C ALA A 55 -3.42 -7.41 4.71
N VAL A 56 -3.63 -7.09 5.99
CA VAL A 56 -4.65 -7.69 6.84
C VAL A 56 -5.64 -6.61 7.28
N ASP A 57 -6.87 -7.01 7.57
CA ASP A 57 -7.88 -6.10 8.10
C ASP A 57 -7.49 -5.68 9.53
N ALA A 58 -7.48 -4.37 9.77
CA ALA A 58 -7.25 -3.73 11.07
C ALA A 58 -8.17 -4.28 12.15
N ALA A 59 -9.42 -4.62 11.79
CA ALA A 59 -10.38 -5.20 12.72
C ALA A 59 -9.99 -6.63 13.17
N LEU A 60 -9.06 -7.30 12.48
CA LEU A 60 -8.53 -8.61 12.87
C LEU A 60 -7.28 -8.50 13.76
N ALA A 61 -6.75 -7.30 13.99
CA ALA A 61 -5.64 -7.09 14.92
C ALA A 61 -6.14 -7.14 16.38
N PRO A 62 -5.47 -7.88 17.28
CA PRO A 62 -5.79 -7.82 18.72
C PRO A 62 -5.72 -6.39 19.25
N GLY A 63 -6.78 -5.92 19.91
CA GLY A 63 -6.90 -4.54 20.44
C GLY A 63 -7.51 -3.51 19.48
N ASN A 64 -7.82 -3.90 18.23
CA ASN A 64 -8.46 -3.05 17.22
C ASN A 64 -9.86 -3.53 16.84
N GLU A 65 -10.55 -4.24 17.73
CA GLU A 65 -11.87 -4.87 17.44
C GLU A 65 -12.96 -3.86 17.09
N ARG A 66 -12.75 -2.57 17.42
CA ARG A 66 -13.64 -1.45 17.10
C ARG A 66 -13.28 -0.72 15.81
N ALA A 67 -12.19 -1.09 15.14
CA ALA A 67 -11.85 -0.51 13.85
C ALA A 67 -13.00 -0.76 12.87
N PRO A 68 -13.39 0.22 12.04
CA PRO A 68 -14.30 -0.03 10.95
C PRO A 68 -13.79 -1.23 10.14
N ARG A 69 -14.63 -2.24 9.93
CA ARG A 69 -14.32 -3.32 8.99
C ARG A 69 -13.83 -2.68 7.69
N ASN A 70 -12.76 -3.19 7.10
CA ASN A 70 -12.10 -2.68 5.90
C ASN A 70 -11.03 -1.57 6.06
N ASP A 71 -10.65 -1.14 7.26
CA ASP A 71 -9.36 -0.43 7.42
C ASP A 71 -8.24 -1.46 7.28
N LEU A 72 -7.27 -1.25 6.39
CA LEU A 72 -6.27 -2.26 6.03
C LEU A 72 -4.87 -1.80 6.42
N TYR A 73 -4.08 -2.71 6.99
CA TYR A 73 -2.70 -2.46 7.33
C TYR A 73 -1.85 -3.70 7.02
N VAL A 74 -0.59 -3.51 6.63
CA VAL A 74 0.37 -4.63 6.53
C VAL A 74 1.06 -4.76 7.87
N THR A 75 1.01 -5.95 8.46
CA THR A 75 1.61 -6.25 9.78
C THR A 75 3.13 -6.34 9.74
N ASP A 76 3.71 -6.60 8.56
CA ASP A 76 5.13 -6.89 8.43
C ASP A 76 5.91 -5.79 7.69
N PRO A 77 6.97 -5.24 8.31
CA PRO A 77 7.86 -4.31 7.63
C PRO A 77 8.53 -4.99 6.42
N ALA A 78 8.43 -4.34 5.26
CA ALA A 78 9.07 -4.79 4.03
C ALA A 78 10.46 -4.15 3.88
N HIS A 79 11.38 -4.85 3.21
CA HIS A 79 12.65 -4.25 2.80
C HIS A 79 12.42 -3.32 1.62
N ILE A 80 12.44 -2.01 1.89
CA ILE A 80 12.29 -0.96 0.88
C ILE A 80 13.52 -0.07 1.01
N GLY A 81 14.39 -0.14 0.00
CA GLY A 81 15.73 0.45 0.06
C GLY A 81 16.61 -0.24 1.11
N PRO A 82 17.47 0.49 1.84
CA PRO A 82 18.35 -0.09 2.85
C PRO A 82 17.64 -0.42 4.18
N ASN A 83 16.37 -0.04 4.33
CA ASN A 83 15.66 -0.09 5.60
C ASN A 83 14.47 -1.05 5.56
N ARG A 84 14.13 -1.62 6.72
CA ARG A 84 12.88 -2.36 6.90
C ARG A 84 11.80 -1.37 7.32
N ARG A 85 10.81 -1.13 6.46
CA ARG A 85 9.78 -0.09 6.65
C ARG A 85 8.38 -0.69 6.52
N ALA A 86 7.48 -0.32 7.42
CA ALA A 86 6.08 -0.70 7.32
C ALA A 86 5.36 0.18 6.27
N VAL A 87 4.55 -0.47 5.43
CA VAL A 87 3.68 0.20 4.44
C VAL A 87 2.24 0.02 4.89
N TRP A 88 1.50 1.11 4.94
CA TRP A 88 0.10 1.17 5.35
C TRP A 88 -0.80 1.40 4.13
N PHE A 89 -1.96 0.75 4.11
CA PHE A 89 -2.97 0.85 3.05
C PHE A 89 -4.28 1.42 3.60
N GLN A 90 -4.34 2.75 3.74
CA GLN A 90 -5.48 3.42 4.34
C GLN A 90 -6.65 3.56 3.36
N ARG A 91 -7.86 3.24 3.82
CA ARG A 91 -9.09 3.41 3.05
C ARG A 91 -9.79 4.73 3.37
N HIS A 92 -10.25 5.44 2.34
CA HIS A 92 -11.02 6.70 2.50
C HIS A 92 -12.54 6.46 2.63
N GLY A 93 -12.95 5.55 3.52
CA GLY A 93 -14.36 5.23 3.78
C GLY A 93 -14.86 3.91 3.15
N PRO A 94 -16.12 3.51 3.38
CA PRO A 94 -16.64 2.22 2.93
C PRO A 94 -16.52 2.05 1.40
N HIS A 95 -15.83 1.00 0.95
CA HIS A 95 -15.54 0.74 -0.47
C HIS A 95 -14.78 1.86 -1.20
N GLY A 96 -14.14 2.77 -0.46
CA GLY A 96 -13.42 3.92 -0.99
C GLY A 96 -12.03 3.59 -1.55
N PRO A 97 -11.40 4.56 -2.23
CA PRO A 97 -10.04 4.42 -2.74
C PRO A 97 -9.03 4.17 -1.61
N ILE A 98 -7.97 3.42 -1.93
CA ILE A 98 -6.88 3.13 -1.00
C ILE A 98 -5.71 4.08 -1.23
N THR A 99 -5.10 4.53 -0.13
CA THR A 99 -3.82 5.25 -0.12
C THR A 99 -2.73 4.39 0.48
N ALA A 100 -1.64 4.20 -0.27
CA ALA A 100 -0.43 3.56 0.23
C ALA A 100 0.59 4.60 0.74
N ALA A 101 1.08 4.43 1.96
CA ALA A 101 2.09 5.31 2.54
C ALA A 101 3.02 4.53 3.50
N PHE A 102 4.16 5.11 3.87
CA PHE A 102 4.88 4.62 5.04
C PHE A 102 4.03 4.85 6.30
N ALA A 103 4.20 3.97 7.29
CA ALA A 103 3.63 4.21 8.62
C ALA A 103 4.09 5.58 9.15
N PRO A 104 3.20 6.32 9.86
CA PRO A 104 3.56 7.59 10.49
C PRO A 104 4.63 7.42 11.57
#